data_AF-A0A4S2H4C9-F1
#
_entry.id   AF-A0A4S2H4C9-F1
#
_cell.length_a   1.000
_cell.length_b   1.000
_cell.length_c   1.000
_cell.angle_alpha   90.00
_cell.angle_beta   90.00
_cell.angle_gamma   90.00
#
_symmetry.space_group_name_H-M   'P 1'
#
loop_
_entity.id
_entity.type
_entity.pdbx_description
1 polymer ?
#
loop_
_entity_poly.entity_id
_entity_poly.type
_entity_poly.pdbx_seq_one_letter_code
_entity_poly.pdbx_strand_id
1 'polypeptide(L)'
;MTMKFTMPVLCVAGLVLAMSPGSVHSETRQPQPSAERGTTLAYKHRDPVTAVSTIGCEGGDGERCDPYRGDTACSQARPLICFNDMEVPAPRSLPPGGENTIWLGGVIATTPEVTGNAFATAQDAHGYCEQQFGPGWQALSIESGRAVNFRAYGFFGDDEQRAWVDVSGGATCWVPVDDGETTPE
;
A
#
# COMPACT_ATOMS: atom_id res chain seq x y z
N MET A 1 -13.48 30.66 -84.52
CA MET A 1 -12.16 30.09 -84.16
C MET A 1 -12.00 30.36 -82.66
N THR A 2 -11.94 29.40 -81.74
CA THR A 2 -11.20 28.12 -81.76
C THR A 2 -11.86 27.14 -80.76
N MET A 3 -12.08 25.90 -81.20
CA MET A 3 -12.48 24.75 -80.36
C MET A 3 -11.33 24.31 -79.45
N LYS A 4 -11.62 23.84 -78.23
CA LYS A 4 -10.79 22.84 -77.53
C LYS A 4 -11.66 21.88 -76.69
N PHE A 5 -11.60 20.61 -77.08
CA PHE A 5 -12.01 19.39 -76.37
C PHE A 5 -11.15 19.17 -75.10
N THR A 6 -11.67 18.46 -74.09
CA THR A 6 -11.03 17.25 -73.48
C THR A 6 -11.91 16.63 -72.38
N MET A 7 -12.45 15.47 -72.74
CA MET A 7 -12.70 14.17 -72.07
C MET A 7 -12.94 13.97 -70.54
N PRO A 8 -13.65 12.87 -70.19
CA PRO A 8 -14.24 12.61 -68.87
C PRO A 8 -13.33 11.79 -67.94
N VAL A 9 -13.51 11.96 -66.63
CA VAL A 9 -12.93 11.07 -65.60
C VAL A 9 -14.01 10.06 -65.18
N LEU A 10 -13.78 8.79 -65.52
CA LEU A 10 -14.39 7.65 -64.86
C LEU A 10 -13.82 7.54 -63.43
N CYS A 11 -14.68 7.48 -62.42
CA CYS A 11 -14.31 6.91 -61.13
C CYS A 11 -15.17 5.67 -60.83
N VAL A 12 -14.43 4.66 -60.40
CA VAL A 12 -14.75 3.25 -60.23
C VAL A 12 -15.79 3.02 -59.12
N ALA A 13 -16.66 2.04 -59.33
CA ALA A 13 -17.64 1.55 -58.38
C ALA A 13 -16.97 1.06 -57.08
N GLY A 14 -17.44 1.58 -55.95
CA GLY A 14 -17.04 1.12 -54.62
C GLY A 14 -17.65 -0.24 -54.30
N LEU A 15 -16.80 -1.20 -53.96
CA LEU A 15 -17.17 -2.41 -53.23
C LEU A 15 -16.68 -2.24 -51.80
N VAL A 16 -17.60 -1.93 -50.89
CA VAL A 16 -17.31 -1.86 -49.44
C VAL A 16 -17.37 -3.28 -48.89
N LEU A 17 -16.20 -3.86 -48.63
CA LEU A 17 -16.09 -5.06 -47.79
C LEU A 17 -16.25 -4.63 -46.34
N ALA A 18 -17.43 -4.91 -45.77
CA ALA A 18 -17.67 -4.80 -44.34
C ALA A 18 -16.92 -5.92 -43.62
N MET A 19 -15.75 -5.60 -43.06
CA MET A 19 -15.09 -6.45 -42.07
C MET A 19 -15.60 -6.07 -40.68
N SER A 20 -16.35 -6.96 -40.06
CA SER A 20 -16.78 -6.85 -38.68
C SER A 20 -15.57 -6.87 -37.75
N PRO A 21 -15.39 -5.86 -36.86
CA PRO A 21 -14.43 -6.00 -35.77
C PRO A 21 -14.97 -7.02 -34.77
N GLY A 22 -14.33 -8.19 -34.73
CA GLY A 22 -14.45 -9.11 -33.61
C GLY A 22 -13.90 -8.42 -32.37
N SER A 23 -14.78 -7.80 -31.59
CA SER A 23 -14.47 -7.30 -30.25
C SER A 23 -14.26 -8.51 -29.35
N VAL A 24 -13.03 -9.00 -29.27
CA VAL A 24 -12.55 -9.70 -28.09
C VAL A 24 -12.35 -8.65 -27.00
N HIS A 25 -13.45 -8.29 -26.35
CA HIS A 25 -13.38 -7.79 -24.98
C HIS A 25 -12.94 -8.97 -24.12
N SER A 26 -11.63 -9.13 -23.94
CA SER A 26 -11.13 -9.89 -22.82
C SER A 26 -11.53 -9.15 -21.56
N GLU A 27 -12.56 -9.70 -20.93
CA GLU A 27 -12.86 -9.71 -19.51
C GLU A 27 -12.09 -8.67 -18.68
N THR A 28 -12.84 -7.67 -18.22
CA THR A 28 -12.52 -6.86 -17.04
C THR A 28 -11.79 -7.72 -16.02
N ARG A 29 -10.52 -7.43 -15.74
CA ARG A 29 -9.83 -7.99 -14.56
C ARG A 29 -10.60 -7.46 -13.36
N GLN A 30 -11.56 -8.25 -12.88
CA GLN A 30 -12.27 -7.97 -11.65
C GLN A 30 -11.27 -7.90 -10.49
N PRO A 31 -11.53 -7.07 -9.47
CA PRO A 31 -10.59 -6.75 -8.41
C PRO A 31 -10.16 -8.03 -7.69
N GLN A 32 -8.85 -8.18 -7.51
CA GLN A 32 -8.28 -9.27 -6.72
C GLN A 32 -8.92 -9.19 -5.32
N PRO A 33 -9.45 -10.31 -4.77
CA PRO A 33 -10.05 -10.28 -3.43
C PRO A 33 -9.00 -9.75 -2.46
N SER A 34 -9.40 -8.74 -1.68
CA SER A 34 -8.73 -8.35 -0.44
C SER A 34 -8.30 -9.63 0.24
N ALA A 35 -6.99 -9.80 0.47
CA ALA A 35 -6.51 -11.01 1.14
C ALA A 35 -7.40 -11.28 2.36
N GLU A 36 -7.88 -12.51 2.56
CA GLU A 36 -8.75 -12.82 3.73
C GLU A 36 -8.05 -12.48 5.05
N ARG A 37 -6.72 -12.35 4.99
CA ARG A 37 -5.83 -11.96 6.06
C ARG A 37 -4.90 -10.85 5.61
N GLY A 38 -4.66 -9.90 6.50
CA GLY A 38 -3.63 -8.87 6.35
C GLY A 38 -2.51 -9.07 7.35
N THR A 39 -1.47 -8.28 7.18
CA THR A 39 -0.31 -8.29 8.08
C THR A 39 -0.55 -7.33 9.25
N THR A 40 -0.16 -7.75 10.45
CA THR A 40 -0.11 -6.86 11.62
C THR A 40 1.27 -6.87 12.27
N LEU A 41 1.75 -5.70 12.65
CA LEU A 41 2.96 -5.57 13.46
C LEU A 41 2.56 -5.50 14.94
N ALA A 42 3.45 -5.99 15.80
CA ALA A 42 3.31 -5.93 17.24
C ALA A 42 4.23 -4.86 17.84
N TYR A 43 3.83 -4.35 19.00
CA TYR A 43 4.75 -3.62 19.88
C TYR A 43 5.85 -4.56 20.39
N LYS A 44 7.07 -4.04 20.52
CA LYS A 44 8.18 -4.75 21.19
C LYS A 44 8.67 -4.05 22.42
N HIS A 45 9.02 -2.78 22.27
CA HIS A 45 9.66 -2.01 23.32
C HIS A 45 9.66 -0.52 22.96
N ARG A 46 9.61 0.33 23.99
CA ARG A 46 9.84 1.76 23.88
C ARG A 46 11.01 2.15 24.75
N ASP A 47 12.01 2.76 24.13
CA ASP A 47 13.17 3.28 24.83
C ASP A 47 12.73 4.44 25.74
N PRO A 48 12.92 4.35 27.07
CA PRO A 48 12.36 5.31 28.02
C PRO A 48 13.07 6.67 27.99
N VAL A 49 14.25 6.76 27.37
CA VAL A 49 15.05 8.00 27.32
C VAL A 49 14.75 8.77 26.03
N THR A 50 14.71 8.06 24.90
CA THR A 50 14.54 8.65 23.57
C THR A 50 13.10 8.64 23.09
N ALA A 51 12.21 7.95 23.81
CA ALA A 51 10.82 7.72 23.43
C ALA A 51 10.63 7.04 22.07
N VAL A 52 11.68 6.38 21.56
CA VAL A 52 11.64 5.58 20.32
C VAL A 52 10.92 4.27 20.59
N SER A 53 9.89 3.99 19.79
CA SER A 53 9.20 2.71 19.79
C SER A 53 9.82 1.78 18.76
N THR A 54 10.03 0.53 19.15
CA THR A 54 10.34 -0.59 18.24
C THR A 54 9.09 -1.42 18.06
N ILE A 55 8.72 -1.61 16.79
CA ILE A 55 7.58 -2.42 16.36
C ILE A 55 8.09 -3.47 15.37
N GLY A 56 7.40 -4.59 15.21
CA GLY A 56 7.87 -5.62 14.29
C GLY A 56 7.02 -6.87 14.23
N CYS A 57 7.47 -7.84 13.44
CA CYS A 57 6.78 -9.13 13.31
C CYS A 57 6.81 -9.98 14.57
N GLU A 58 7.82 -9.79 15.42
CA GLU A 58 8.01 -10.56 16.65
C GLU A 58 7.64 -9.65 17.83
N GLY A 59 6.63 -9.99 18.62
CA GLY A 59 6.13 -9.18 19.74
C GLY A 59 4.65 -9.50 20.03
N GLY A 60 4.09 -8.93 21.10
CA GLY A 60 2.68 -9.15 21.48
C GLY A 60 2.36 -10.58 21.93
N ASP A 61 1.28 -11.15 21.37
CA ASP A 61 0.74 -12.49 21.67
C ASP A 61 1.65 -13.69 21.28
N GLY A 62 2.83 -13.42 20.71
CA GLY A 62 3.83 -14.42 20.36
C GLY A 62 3.67 -15.01 18.96
N GLU A 63 2.63 -14.64 18.21
CA GLU A 63 2.51 -15.04 16.80
C GLU A 63 3.39 -14.16 15.90
N ARG A 64 4.16 -14.79 15.01
CA ARG A 64 5.01 -14.06 14.07
C ARG A 64 4.13 -13.48 12.94
N CYS A 65 4.33 -12.21 12.60
CA CYS A 65 3.66 -11.64 11.44
C CYS A 65 4.09 -12.30 10.12
N ASP A 66 3.21 -12.32 9.13
CA ASP A 66 3.47 -12.90 7.80
C ASP A 66 3.17 -11.86 6.71
N PRO A 67 4.16 -11.06 6.28
CA PRO A 67 3.96 -10.05 5.24
C PRO A 67 3.64 -10.64 3.85
N TYR A 68 3.78 -11.94 3.65
CA TYR A 68 3.51 -12.60 2.37
C TYR A 68 2.10 -13.18 2.29
N ARG A 69 1.57 -13.70 3.41
CA ARG A 69 0.25 -14.37 3.44
C ARG A 69 -0.77 -13.72 4.36
N GLY A 70 -0.33 -12.80 5.20
CA GLY A 70 -1.13 -12.19 6.25
C GLY A 70 -1.24 -13.09 7.47
N ASP A 71 -1.22 -12.48 8.65
CA ASP A 71 -1.31 -13.17 9.93
C ASP A 71 -2.64 -12.94 10.65
N THR A 72 -3.43 -11.93 10.25
CA THR A 72 -4.66 -11.56 10.97
C THR A 72 -5.83 -11.46 10.00
N ALA A 73 -6.99 -12.02 10.37
CA ALA A 73 -8.19 -11.97 9.54
C ALA A 73 -8.66 -10.52 9.34
N CYS A 74 -8.97 -10.12 8.11
CA CYS A 74 -9.31 -8.72 7.79
C CYS A 74 -10.63 -8.23 8.41
N SER A 75 -11.47 -9.14 8.89
CA SER A 75 -12.68 -8.83 9.66
C SER A 75 -12.40 -8.51 11.13
N GLN A 76 -11.18 -8.77 11.62
CA GLN A 76 -10.81 -8.47 13.00
C GLN A 76 -10.57 -6.97 13.18
N ALA A 77 -11.12 -6.39 14.24
CA ALA A 77 -10.84 -5.00 14.58
C ALA A 77 -9.45 -4.91 15.22
N ARG A 78 -8.58 -4.09 14.64
CA ARG A 78 -7.24 -3.76 15.17
C ARG A 78 -6.94 -2.29 14.86
N PRO A 79 -6.12 -1.61 15.66
CA PRO A 79 -5.63 -0.28 15.31
C PRO A 79 -4.89 -0.27 13.98
N LEU A 80 -4.87 0.85 13.26
CA LEU A 80 -4.01 1.07 12.10
C LEU A 80 -2.75 1.83 12.55
N ILE A 81 -1.58 1.42 12.07
CA ILE A 81 -0.34 2.16 12.29
C ILE A 81 -0.29 3.30 11.29
N CYS A 82 -0.30 4.53 11.82
CA CYS A 82 -0.10 5.74 11.04
C CYS A 82 1.32 6.26 11.27
N PHE A 83 1.90 6.83 10.23
CA PHE A 83 3.24 7.36 10.19
C PHE A 83 3.24 8.75 9.58
N ASN A 84 4.02 9.64 10.19
CA ASN A 84 4.33 10.95 9.65
C ASN A 84 5.84 11.01 9.43
N ASP A 85 6.24 11.07 8.16
CA ASP A 85 7.65 11.21 7.82
C ASP A 85 8.12 12.63 8.11
N MET A 86 9.16 12.74 8.92
CA MET A 86 9.75 14.01 9.31
C MET A 86 11.20 14.14 8.86
N GLU A 87 11.74 13.14 8.16
CA GLU A 87 13.14 13.05 7.73
C GLU A 87 14.15 13.29 8.88
N VAL A 88 13.76 12.94 10.11
CA VAL A 88 14.59 13.17 11.30
C VAL A 88 15.58 12.02 11.49
N PRO A 89 16.85 12.30 11.85
CA PRO A 89 17.81 11.24 12.15
C PRO A 89 17.44 10.50 13.43
N ALA A 90 17.89 9.25 13.53
CA ALA A 90 17.81 8.49 14.78
C ALA A 90 18.54 9.24 15.91
N PRO A 91 18.03 9.21 17.16
CA PRO A 91 18.74 9.78 18.29
C PRO A 91 20.14 9.17 18.41
N ARG A 92 21.17 9.99 18.65
CA ARG A 92 22.55 9.49 18.84
C ARG A 92 22.70 8.58 20.05
N SER A 93 21.82 8.74 21.05
CA SER A 93 21.76 7.91 22.24
C SER A 93 21.00 6.60 22.03
N LEU A 94 20.29 6.45 20.90
CA LEU A 94 19.59 5.21 20.58
C LEU A 94 20.65 4.13 20.28
N PRO A 95 20.66 3.00 21.01
CA PRO A 95 21.59 1.92 20.72
C PRO A 95 21.40 1.43 19.28
N PRO A 96 22.50 1.04 18.59
CA PRO A 96 22.40 0.44 17.27
C PRO A 96 21.34 -0.67 17.26
N GLY A 97 20.52 -0.69 16.21
CA GLY A 97 19.62 -1.82 15.96
C GLY A 97 20.42 -3.08 15.60
N GLY A 98 19.80 -4.25 15.76
CA GLY A 98 20.32 -5.46 15.12
C GLY A 98 20.19 -5.36 13.60
N GLU A 99 20.79 -6.30 12.86
CA GLU A 99 20.89 -6.30 11.39
C GLU A 99 19.54 -6.18 10.65
N ASN A 100 18.42 -6.51 11.31
CA ASN A 100 17.07 -6.47 10.74
C ASN A 100 16.18 -5.37 11.35
N THR A 101 16.76 -4.23 11.72
CA THR A 101 16.05 -3.09 12.29
C THR A 101 16.23 -1.83 11.45
N ILE A 102 15.12 -1.24 10.98
CA ILE A 102 15.14 -0.01 10.18
C ILE A 102 14.70 1.19 11.02
N TRP A 103 15.41 2.31 10.89
CA TRP A 103 14.95 3.62 11.36
C TRP A 103 14.06 4.26 10.30
N LEU A 104 12.84 4.62 10.68
CA LEU A 104 11.83 5.13 9.73
C LEU A 104 11.95 6.64 9.45
N GLY A 105 12.64 7.42 10.29
CA GLY A 105 12.79 8.86 10.02
C GLY A 105 11.67 9.77 10.53
N GLY A 106 10.71 9.26 11.31
CA GLY A 106 9.55 10.05 11.70
C GLY A 106 8.86 9.60 12.99
N VAL A 107 7.55 9.86 13.05
CA VAL A 107 6.70 9.56 14.21
C VAL A 107 5.62 8.55 13.81
N ILE A 108 5.38 7.56 14.66
CA ILE A 108 4.25 6.64 14.55
C ILE A 108 3.19 6.92 15.63
N ALA A 109 1.94 6.63 15.27
CA ALA A 109 0.79 6.60 16.16
C ALA A 109 -0.17 5.49 15.73
N THR A 110 -1.02 5.02 16.63
CA THR A 110 -2.07 4.04 16.33
C THR A 110 -3.45 4.66 16.48
N THR A 111 -4.35 4.32 15.56
CA THR A 111 -5.74 4.79 15.56
C THR A 111 -6.59 4.05 16.59
N PRO A 112 -7.87 4.42 16.80
CA PRO A 112 -8.87 3.49 17.33
C PRO A 112 -8.95 2.21 16.47
N GLU A 113 -9.51 1.14 17.04
CA GLU A 113 -9.65 -0.14 16.33
C GLU A 113 -10.55 0.00 15.10
N VAL A 114 -10.12 -0.59 13.99
CA VAL A 114 -10.82 -0.63 12.71
C VAL A 114 -10.62 -2.00 12.06
N THR A 115 -11.61 -2.50 11.33
CA THR A 115 -11.43 -3.76 10.59
C THR A 115 -10.57 -3.49 9.36
N GLY A 116 -9.66 -4.41 9.02
CA GLY A 116 -8.77 -4.22 7.87
C GLY A 116 -9.55 -4.06 6.55
N ASN A 117 -10.69 -4.74 6.42
CA ASN A 117 -11.58 -4.62 5.27
C ASN A 117 -12.47 -3.36 5.26
N ALA A 118 -12.27 -2.42 6.18
CA ALA A 118 -12.94 -1.11 6.15
C ALA A 118 -12.38 -0.20 5.03
N PHE A 119 -11.20 -0.52 4.50
CA PHE A 119 -10.53 0.23 3.44
C PHE A 119 -10.63 -0.54 2.12
N ALA A 120 -11.03 0.13 1.04
CA ALA A 120 -11.02 -0.49 -0.28
C ALA A 120 -9.62 -0.42 -0.91
N THR A 121 -8.89 0.67 -0.65
CA THR A 121 -7.57 0.95 -1.21
C THR A 121 -6.58 1.42 -0.15
N ALA A 122 -5.28 1.34 -0.44
CA ALA A 122 -4.24 1.93 0.39
C ALA A 122 -4.45 3.45 0.58
N GLN A 123 -4.96 4.15 -0.43
CA GLN A 123 -5.30 5.56 -0.32
C GLN A 123 -6.39 5.83 0.72
N ASP A 124 -7.36 4.92 0.89
CA ASP A 124 -8.39 5.04 1.94
C ASP A 124 -7.76 4.89 3.33
N ALA A 125 -6.82 3.95 3.49
CA ALA A 125 -6.08 3.77 4.74
C ALA A 125 -5.20 5.01 5.06
N HIS A 126 -4.52 5.59 4.07
CA HIS A 126 -3.81 6.86 4.22
C HIS A 126 -4.76 8.00 4.61
N GLY A 127 -5.90 8.13 3.90
CA GLY A 127 -6.92 9.13 4.21
C GLY A 127 -7.53 8.97 5.61
N TYR A 128 -7.60 7.75 6.14
CA TYR A 128 -8.00 7.52 7.52
C TYR A 128 -6.95 8.03 8.51
N CYS A 129 -5.66 7.80 8.25
CA CYS A 129 -4.59 8.36 9.08
C CYS A 129 -4.58 9.90 9.08
N GLU A 130 -4.78 10.54 7.93
CA GLU A 130 -4.91 11.99 7.85
C GLU A 130 -6.11 12.50 8.65
N GLN A 131 -7.24 11.78 8.63
CA GLN A 131 -8.42 12.14 9.42
C GLN A 131 -8.17 12.04 10.94
N GLN A 132 -7.40 11.04 11.39
CA GLN A 132 -7.11 10.84 12.81
C GLN A 132 -6.09 11.84 13.36
N PHE A 133 -5.06 12.18 12.56
CA PHE A 133 -3.87 12.88 13.08
C PHE A 133 -3.51 14.18 12.34
N GLY A 134 -4.21 14.49 11.24
CA GLY A 134 -4.02 15.69 10.44
C GLY A 134 -3.17 15.47 9.18
N PRO A 135 -2.95 16.53 8.38
CA PRO A 135 -2.23 16.43 7.10
C PRO A 135 -0.82 15.84 7.24
N GLY A 136 -0.42 15.01 6.26
CA GLY A 136 0.91 14.39 6.20
C GLY A 136 1.03 13.07 6.98
N TRP A 137 -0.04 12.63 7.64
CA TRP A 137 -0.10 11.29 8.24
C TRP A 137 -0.64 10.27 7.25
N GLN A 138 0.05 9.15 7.11
CA GLN A 138 -0.36 8.08 6.21
C GLN A 138 -0.26 6.73 6.91
N ALA A 139 -1.00 5.72 6.45
CA ALA A 139 -0.76 4.35 6.90
C ALA A 139 0.72 4.00 6.70
N LEU A 140 1.35 3.42 7.73
CA LEU A 140 2.73 2.97 7.64
C LEU A 140 2.82 1.89 6.56
N SER A 141 3.66 2.11 5.55
CA SER A 141 3.91 1.14 4.49
C SER A 141 5.29 0.51 4.64
N ILE A 142 5.35 -0.80 4.46
CA ILE A 142 6.58 -1.59 4.50
C ILE A 142 6.70 -2.42 3.22
N GLU A 143 7.94 -2.63 2.76
CA GLU A 143 8.22 -3.58 1.68
C GLU A 143 8.22 -5.01 2.22
N SER A 144 7.59 -5.93 1.50
CA SER A 144 7.71 -7.35 1.83
C SER A 144 9.18 -7.81 1.79
N GLY A 145 9.63 -8.50 2.84
CA GLY A 145 10.96 -9.14 2.89
C GLY A 145 12.17 -8.29 3.29
N ARG A 146 12.03 -6.98 3.55
CA ARG A 146 13.18 -6.12 3.87
C ARG A 146 13.59 -6.06 5.35
N ALA A 147 12.64 -6.06 6.28
CA ALA A 147 12.93 -5.95 7.71
C ALA A 147 11.87 -6.60 8.58
N VAL A 148 12.29 -7.07 9.77
CA VAL A 148 11.38 -7.63 10.78
C VAL A 148 11.09 -6.66 11.92
N ASN A 149 11.87 -5.58 12.07
CA ASN A 149 11.65 -4.54 13.07
C ASN A 149 11.82 -3.14 12.47
N PHE A 150 11.02 -2.21 12.98
CA PHE A 150 11.02 -0.80 12.60
C PHE A 150 11.08 0.06 13.86
N ARG A 151 11.79 1.18 13.76
CA ARG A 151 11.95 2.15 14.84
C ARG A 151 11.53 3.54 14.37
N ALA A 152 10.75 4.20 15.20
CA ALA A 152 10.31 5.57 15.01
C ALA A 152 10.06 6.22 16.38
N TYR A 153 9.97 7.54 16.41
CA TYR A 153 9.42 8.22 17.57
C TYR A 153 7.93 7.88 17.73
N GLY A 154 7.39 8.05 18.94
CA GLY A 154 5.95 7.99 19.17
C GLY A 154 5.50 6.83 20.03
N PHE A 155 4.19 6.59 20.04
CA PHE A 155 3.53 5.63 20.92
C PHE A 155 2.66 4.69 20.09
N PHE A 156 2.83 3.38 20.33
CA PHE A 156 2.13 2.34 19.59
C PHE A 156 0.87 1.84 20.32
N GLY A 157 0.83 1.93 21.65
CA GLY A 157 -0.19 1.28 22.46
C GLY A 157 0.42 0.51 23.62
N ASP A 158 -0.32 -0.49 24.08
CA ASP A 158 0.14 -1.44 25.09
C ASP A 158 1.02 -2.56 24.52
N ASP A 159 1.55 -3.39 25.42
CA ASP A 159 2.57 -4.39 25.10
C ASP A 159 2.02 -5.62 24.34
N GLU A 160 0.69 -5.81 24.32
CA GLU A 160 0.00 -6.93 23.67
C GLU A 160 -0.65 -6.54 22.33
N GLN A 161 -0.73 -5.24 22.05
CA GLN A 161 -1.37 -4.71 20.87
C GLN A 161 -0.66 -5.15 19.58
N ARG A 162 -1.48 -5.52 18.59
CA ARG A 162 -1.10 -5.65 17.19
C ARG A 162 -1.90 -4.64 16.36
N ALA A 163 -1.29 -4.10 15.32
CA ALA A 163 -1.90 -3.08 14.49
C ALA A 163 -1.65 -3.34 13.00
N TRP A 164 -2.63 -2.98 12.18
CA TRP A 164 -2.57 -3.09 10.73
C TRP A 164 -1.41 -2.27 10.17
N VAL A 165 -0.77 -2.80 9.14
CA VAL A 165 0.29 -2.13 8.36
C VAL A 165 -0.01 -2.32 6.88
N ASP A 166 0.35 -1.33 6.06
CA ASP A 166 0.34 -1.49 4.61
C ASP A 166 1.59 -2.26 4.18
N VAL A 167 1.42 -3.24 3.29
CA VAL A 167 2.54 -4.06 2.80
C VAL A 167 2.58 -4.01 1.28
N SER A 168 3.55 -3.26 0.75
CA SER A 168 3.77 -3.21 -0.69
C SER A 168 4.30 -4.55 -1.21
N GLY A 169 3.67 -5.06 -2.27
CA GLY A 169 3.94 -6.38 -2.84
C GLY A 169 3.62 -7.56 -1.92
N GLY A 170 2.83 -7.36 -0.87
CA GLY A 170 2.54 -8.38 0.14
C GLY A 170 1.08 -8.43 0.59
N ALA A 171 0.87 -8.98 1.78
CA ALA A 171 -0.45 -9.23 2.33
C ALA A 171 -0.97 -8.04 3.16
N THR A 172 -1.90 -7.30 2.58
CA THR A 172 -2.70 -6.27 3.26
C THR A 172 -4.20 -6.51 3.01
N CYS A 173 -5.04 -5.91 3.85
CA CYS A 173 -6.50 -6.11 3.82
C CYS A 173 -7.24 -5.24 2.79
N TRP A 174 -6.53 -4.33 2.12
CA TRP A 174 -7.03 -3.44 1.09
C TRP A 174 -6.28 -3.66 -0.23
N VAL A 175 -6.72 -3.02 -1.32
CA VAL A 175 -5.94 -3.03 -2.57
C VAL A 175 -4.67 -2.19 -2.36
N PRO A 176 -3.45 -2.78 -2.48
CA PRO A 176 -2.20 -2.03 -2.37
C PRO A 176 -2.10 -0.93 -3.45
N VAL A 177 -1.22 0.05 -3.25
CA VAL A 177 -0.86 0.96 -4.34
C VAL A 177 -0.11 0.16 -5.41
N ASP A 178 -0.65 0.11 -6.64
CA ASP A 178 0.08 -0.43 -7.79
C ASP A 178 1.30 0.47 -8.06
N ASP A 179 2.52 -0.04 -7.86
CA ASP A 179 3.78 0.68 -8.08
C ASP A 179 4.23 0.73 -9.55
N GLY A 180 3.33 0.38 -10.48
CA GLY A 180 3.51 0.57 -11.91
C GLY A 180 4.45 -0.46 -12.53
N GLU A 181 3.88 -1.58 -12.96
CA GLU A 181 4.45 -2.27 -14.12
C GLU A 181 4.41 -1.29 -15.30
N THR A 182 5.59 -0.85 -15.74
CA THR A 182 5.77 0.01 -16.92
C THR A 182 5.10 -0.65 -18.13
N THR A 183 3.95 -0.12 -18.57
CA THR A 183 3.34 -0.49 -19.85
C THR A 183 4.31 -0.19 -20.99
N PRO A 184 4.72 -1.17 -21.81
CA PRO A 184 5.39 -0.88 -23.08
C PRO A 184 4.38 -0.26 -24.06
N GLU A 185 4.79 0.79 -24.76
CA GLU A 185 4.04 1.46 -25.84
C GLU A 185 3.76 0.55 -27.05
#